data_AF-A0A4P5Y0J9-F1
#
_entry.id   AF-A0A4P5Y0J9-F1
#
_cell.length_a   1.000
_cell.length_b   1.000
_cell.length_c   1.000
_cell.angle_alpha   90.00
_cell.angle_beta   90.00
_cell.angle_gamma   90.00
#
_symmetry.space_group_name_H-M   'P 1'
#
loop_
_entity.id
_entity.type
_entity.pdbx_description
1 polymer ?
#
loop_
_entity_poly.entity_id
_entity_poly.type
_entity_poly.pdbx_seq_one_letter_code
_entity_poly.pdbx_strand_id
1 'polypeptide(L)'
;MTSLQLRNPNSYNRNDLRRVGPAVSDGTHLVTQDISVTVTNVNETVTIPLPANGGNFKTLFLNGQLHLRTSLGKPLIAPVKLPSGADVQFNGSNAADRLTLDRSWSGFTGSLTFNGNGGNDQLDARTVSLGVTFNGGDANDTFLGGSGDDTTNGGIGLDSLSGNDGNDSLTGGDGNDKLFGGAGGDILSGDAGTDSLSGGEDDDSLSGGDANDTLTGDAGNDTITGGAGADIINGGDDDDLLFGNAGNDAIDGGRGDDVIDGGDDNDSLKGSDGDDAIRGNNGNDTLSGGIGNDLLTGSAGNDSLKGDAGIDTLLGDAGNDTLDGGLDIDIINGVLTDLSRDTINDLTKVIDTSFAFDFDALLADLM
;
A
#
# COMPACT_ATOMS: atom_id res chain seq x y z
N MET A 1 31.79 25.74 31.16
CA MET A 1 30.85 26.86 30.91
C MET A 1 31.43 27.75 29.84
N THR A 2 30.87 27.71 28.63
CA THR A 2 30.65 28.85 27.73
C THR A 2 29.74 28.35 26.62
N SER A 3 28.44 28.47 26.86
CA SER A 3 27.37 28.32 25.88
C SER A 3 27.47 29.43 24.83
N LEU A 4 27.34 29.09 23.55
CA LEU A 4 27.16 30.07 22.47
C LEU A 4 25.71 29.98 21.98
N GLN A 5 24.91 31.00 22.29
CA GLN A 5 23.59 31.19 21.69
C GLN A 5 23.74 31.83 20.31
N LEU A 6 22.97 31.35 19.33
CA LEU A 6 22.83 31.97 18.02
C LEU A 6 21.50 32.73 17.95
N ARG A 7 21.57 34.02 17.59
CA ARG A 7 20.43 34.86 17.19
C ARG A 7 20.34 34.85 15.66
N ASN A 8 19.16 34.57 15.14
CA ASN A 8 18.78 34.59 13.72
C ASN A 8 18.54 36.04 13.20
N PRO A 9 18.17 36.31 11.92
CA PRO A 9 18.70 35.93 10.59
C PRO A 9 19.18 37.16 9.79
N ASN A 10 19.97 36.99 8.73
CA ASN A 10 19.78 37.63 7.41
C ASN A 10 20.98 37.35 6.47
N SER A 11 20.69 36.73 5.32
CA SER A 11 21.49 36.73 4.07
C SER A 11 23.01 36.66 4.22
N TYR A 12 23.57 35.45 4.20
CA TYR A 12 25.02 35.30 4.10
C TYR A 12 25.46 35.45 2.63
N ASN A 13 26.26 36.47 2.33
CA ASN A 13 26.98 36.59 1.06
C ASN A 13 28.39 36.00 1.21
N ARG A 14 29.09 35.79 0.07
CA ARG A 14 30.42 35.15 -0.14
C ARG A 14 31.50 35.29 0.95
N ASN A 15 31.43 36.25 1.86
CA ASN A 15 32.45 36.46 2.91
C ASN A 15 32.18 35.74 4.23
N ASP A 16 30.97 35.22 4.49
CA ASP A 16 30.65 34.56 5.77
C ASP A 16 30.96 33.05 5.79
N LEU A 17 31.18 32.44 4.64
CA LEU A 17 31.64 31.04 4.52
C LEU A 17 33.12 30.82 4.91
N ARG A 18 33.91 31.89 5.10
CA ARG A 18 35.30 31.77 5.57
C ARG A 18 35.45 31.75 7.09
N ARG A 19 34.34 31.86 7.85
CA ARG A 19 34.35 31.87 9.32
C ARG A 19 33.60 30.71 9.96
N VAL A 20 33.16 29.73 9.17
CA VAL A 20 32.82 28.41 9.71
C VAL A 20 34.15 27.67 9.90
N GLY A 21 34.78 27.88 11.07
CA GLY A 21 35.74 26.91 11.60
C GLY A 21 35.09 25.53 11.64
N PRO A 22 35.88 24.44 11.62
CA PRO A 22 35.39 23.10 11.29
C PRO A 22 34.12 22.82 12.08
N ALA A 23 33.00 22.61 11.37
CA ALA A 23 31.85 21.98 11.97
C ALA A 23 32.36 20.65 12.51
N VAL A 24 32.51 20.59 13.82
CA VAL A 24 33.10 19.47 14.53
C VAL A 24 32.14 18.31 14.36
N SER A 25 32.50 17.36 13.50
CA SER A 25 31.98 16.01 13.60
C SER A 25 32.68 15.33 14.77
N ASP A 26 32.04 15.28 15.92
CA ASP A 26 32.43 14.38 17.03
C ASP A 26 31.41 13.25 17.25
N GLY A 27 30.47 13.07 16.31
CA GLY A 27 29.51 11.99 16.35
C GLY A 27 28.33 12.20 17.30
N THR A 28 28.07 13.42 17.80
CA THR A 28 26.95 13.66 18.74
C THR A 28 26.16 14.98 18.61
N HIS A 29 26.29 15.77 17.53
CA HIS A 29 25.67 17.12 17.50
C HIS A 29 24.55 17.32 16.46
N LEU A 30 23.38 17.72 17.00
CA LEU A 30 22.13 18.14 16.32
C LEU A 30 22.31 19.43 15.48
N VAL A 31 21.70 19.47 14.30
CA VAL A 31 21.46 20.68 13.52
C VAL A 31 20.18 21.36 14.03
N THR A 32 20.26 22.22 15.05
CA THR A 32 19.10 22.78 15.77
C THR A 32 18.39 23.98 15.10
N GLN A 33 18.60 24.21 13.80
CA GLN A 33 18.02 25.34 13.05
C GLN A 33 17.74 24.92 11.60
N ASP A 34 16.67 25.46 10.99
CA ASP A 34 16.39 25.35 9.55
C ASP A 34 17.65 25.67 8.73
N ILE A 35 18.29 24.65 8.15
CA ILE A 35 19.37 24.85 7.20
C ILE A 35 18.74 24.89 5.81
N SER A 36 18.57 26.10 5.28
CA SER A 36 18.32 26.30 3.85
C SER A 36 19.64 26.52 3.12
N VAL A 37 20.17 25.49 2.47
CA VAL A 37 21.36 25.65 1.61
C VAL A 37 20.92 26.23 0.27
N THR A 38 21.01 27.55 0.12
CA THR A 38 20.67 28.25 -1.12
C THR A 38 21.89 28.36 -2.02
N VAL A 39 21.92 27.60 -3.12
CA VAL A 39 22.98 27.71 -4.14
C VAL A 39 22.65 28.89 -5.05
N THR A 40 23.43 29.98 -4.96
CA THR A 40 23.20 31.25 -5.69
C THR A 40 23.91 31.32 -7.05
N ASN A 41 24.73 30.32 -7.39
CA ASN A 41 25.46 30.25 -8.67
C ASN A 41 25.29 28.86 -9.30
N VAL A 42 24.75 28.84 -10.52
CA VAL A 42 24.48 27.63 -11.34
C VAL A 42 25.73 26.84 -11.79
N ASN A 43 26.93 27.24 -11.35
CA ASN A 43 28.21 26.61 -11.68
C ASN A 43 29.06 26.27 -10.43
N GLU A 44 28.51 26.38 -9.22
CA GLU A 44 29.24 26.06 -7.98
C GLU A 44 28.72 24.73 -7.42
N THR A 45 29.60 23.73 -7.30
CA THR A 45 29.33 22.48 -6.58
C THR A 45 29.22 22.80 -5.09
N VAL A 46 28.05 22.62 -4.49
CA VAL A 46 27.92 22.65 -3.04
C VAL A 46 28.24 21.28 -2.49
N THR A 47 29.37 21.20 -1.79
CA THR A 47 29.77 20.00 -1.05
C THR A 47 29.28 20.15 0.37
N ILE A 48 28.32 19.34 0.80
CA ILE A 48 28.06 19.16 2.24
C ILE A 48 29.15 18.21 2.74
N PRO A 49 30.09 18.67 3.59
CA PRO A 49 31.12 17.80 4.12
C PRO A 49 30.47 16.79 5.06
N LEU A 50 30.28 15.57 4.57
CA LEU A 50 29.81 14.45 5.38
C LEU A 50 30.99 13.95 6.24
N PRO A 51 30.77 13.65 7.53
CA PRO A 51 31.82 13.12 8.42
C PRO A 51 32.52 11.93 7.76
N ALA A 52 33.85 11.93 7.75
CA ALA A 52 34.65 10.80 7.32
C ALA A 52 34.66 9.73 8.42
N ASN A 53 33.51 9.16 8.75
CA ASN A 53 33.45 7.96 9.57
C ASN A 53 33.56 6.77 8.62
N GLY A 54 34.56 5.91 8.85
CA GLY A 54 34.95 4.81 7.96
C GLY A 54 33.96 3.65 7.92
N GLY A 55 32.72 3.93 7.54
CA GLY A 55 31.70 2.95 7.15
C GLY A 55 31.12 3.33 5.78
N ASN A 56 30.36 2.41 5.17
CA ASN A 56 29.74 2.62 3.87
C ASN A 56 28.62 3.69 3.86
N PHE A 57 28.23 4.19 5.05
CA PHE A 57 27.14 5.16 5.24
C PHE A 57 27.64 6.54 5.63
N LYS A 58 27.00 7.58 5.08
CA LYS A 58 27.24 8.97 5.45
C LYS A 58 25.97 9.58 6.05
N THR A 59 26.00 9.87 7.36
CA THR A 59 24.82 10.34 8.13
C THR A 59 24.78 11.86 8.29
N LEU A 60 23.59 12.46 8.08
CA LEU A 60 23.26 13.85 8.44
C LEU A 60 22.15 13.84 9.50
N PHE A 61 22.36 14.56 10.60
CA PHE A 61 21.33 14.77 11.63
C PHE A 61 20.56 16.06 11.34
N LEU A 62 19.25 15.99 11.28
CA LEU A 62 18.32 17.09 11.06
C LEU A 62 17.59 17.44 12.37
N ASN A 63 17.25 18.71 12.55
CA ASN A 63 16.29 19.19 13.55
C ASN A 63 15.70 20.50 13.00
N GLY A 64 14.59 20.37 12.29
CA GLY A 64 13.91 21.42 11.51
C GLY A 64 13.79 21.08 10.01
N GLN A 65 13.55 22.09 9.17
CA GLN A 65 13.39 21.88 7.73
C GLN A 65 14.73 21.95 6.98
N LEU A 66 15.08 20.89 6.25
CA LEU A 66 16.17 20.91 5.26
C LEU A 66 15.59 21.05 3.85
N HIS A 67 15.62 22.27 3.34
CA HIS A 67 15.35 22.54 1.94
C HIS A 67 16.65 22.54 1.13
N LEU A 68 16.88 21.48 0.36
CA LEU A 68 17.85 21.51 -0.74
C LEU A 68 17.17 22.19 -1.93
N ARG A 69 17.38 23.51 -2.08
CA ARG A 69 16.76 24.33 -3.13
C ARG A 69 17.80 25.10 -3.93
N THR A 70 17.57 25.24 -5.22
CA THR A 70 18.34 26.14 -6.09
C THR A 70 17.60 27.47 -6.26
N SER A 71 18.31 28.60 -6.20
CA SER A 71 17.64 29.90 -6.32
C SER A 71 17.22 30.17 -7.77
N LEU A 72 15.93 30.46 -7.97
CA LEU A 72 15.28 30.95 -9.20
C LEU A 72 15.01 29.91 -10.30
N GLY A 73 14.11 28.95 -10.04
CA GLY A 73 13.22 28.36 -11.06
C GLY A 73 13.89 27.84 -12.34
N LYS A 74 15.16 27.46 -12.27
CA LYS A 74 15.93 26.88 -13.37
C LYS A 74 16.54 25.57 -12.88
N PRO A 75 16.55 24.51 -13.72
CA PRO A 75 17.12 23.23 -13.33
C PRO A 75 18.60 23.39 -12.96
N LEU A 76 19.02 22.71 -11.88
CA LEU A 76 20.42 22.58 -11.51
C LEU A 76 21.13 21.77 -12.60
N ILE A 77 22.10 22.38 -13.29
CA ILE A 77 22.95 21.68 -14.28
C ILE A 77 24.17 21.04 -13.60
N ALA A 78 24.27 21.06 -12.26
CA ALA A 78 25.39 20.47 -11.53
C ALA A 78 24.93 19.80 -10.23
N PRO A 79 24.93 18.45 -10.13
CA PRO A 79 24.41 17.70 -9.00
C PRO A 79 25.16 18.03 -7.70
N VAL A 80 24.49 17.82 -6.56
CA VAL A 80 25.19 17.52 -5.30
C VAL A 80 25.97 16.24 -5.57
N LYS A 81 27.27 16.37 -5.89
CA LYS A 81 28.15 15.21 -6.08
C LYS A 81 28.44 14.59 -4.72
N LEU A 82 27.55 13.70 -4.29
CA LEU A 82 27.88 12.68 -3.31
C LEU A 82 28.85 11.69 -3.98
N PRO A 83 29.83 11.12 -3.25
CA PRO A 83 30.71 10.10 -3.83
C PRO A 83 29.84 9.00 -4.45
N SER A 84 30.14 8.63 -5.70
CA SER A 84 29.41 7.57 -6.41
C SER A 84 29.34 6.31 -5.55
N GLY A 85 28.13 5.81 -5.28
CA GLY A 85 27.90 4.57 -4.53
C GLY A 85 27.99 4.66 -3.01
N ALA A 86 27.90 5.86 -2.41
CA ALA A 86 27.77 5.99 -0.96
C ALA A 86 26.29 6.14 -0.56
N ASP A 87 25.87 5.39 0.45
CA ASP A 87 24.53 5.44 1.01
C ASP A 87 24.37 6.68 1.90
N VAL A 88 23.20 7.30 1.84
CA VAL A 88 22.89 8.57 2.49
C VAL A 88 21.75 8.38 3.47
N GLN A 89 21.98 8.78 4.71
CA GLN A 89 20.95 8.69 5.75
C GLN A 89 20.70 10.06 6.38
N PHE A 90 19.43 10.46 6.40
CA PHE A 90 18.91 11.61 7.12
C PHE A 90 18.22 11.12 8.39
N ASN A 91 18.69 11.56 9.55
CA ASN A 91 18.05 11.26 10.83
C ASN A 91 17.35 12.52 11.33
N GLY A 92 16.03 12.50 11.38
CA GLY A 92 15.18 13.47 12.04
C GLY A 92 15.39 13.52 13.55
N SER A 93 14.54 14.29 14.19
CA SER A 93 14.49 14.59 15.61
C SER A 93 13.20 14.00 16.20
N ASN A 94 12.84 14.38 17.43
CA ASN A 94 11.54 14.00 18.01
C ASN A 94 10.49 15.11 17.81
N ALA A 95 10.68 15.95 16.80
CA ALA A 95 9.78 17.01 16.41
C ALA A 95 9.59 16.91 14.89
N ALA A 96 8.48 17.47 14.38
CA ALA A 96 8.18 17.47 12.96
C ALA A 96 9.33 18.01 12.09
N ASP A 97 9.84 17.14 11.22
CA ASP A 97 10.91 17.38 10.26
C ASP A 97 10.40 17.25 8.82
N ARG A 98 11.06 17.96 7.89
CA ARG A 98 10.70 17.90 6.48
C ARG A 98 11.92 17.80 5.59
N LEU A 99 11.92 16.79 4.73
CA LEU A 99 12.88 16.58 3.65
C LEU A 99 12.17 16.68 2.29
N THR A 100 12.77 17.40 1.35
CA THR A 100 12.29 17.46 -0.04
C THR A 100 13.47 17.26 -0.96
N LEU A 101 13.36 16.27 -1.85
CA LEU A 101 14.35 15.96 -2.86
C LEU A 101 13.96 16.64 -4.17
N ASP A 102 14.95 17.24 -4.85
CA ASP A 102 14.77 17.85 -6.16
C ASP A 102 15.50 17.05 -7.25
N ARG A 103 15.26 17.41 -8.52
CA ARG A 103 15.90 16.76 -9.69
C ARG A 103 17.43 16.76 -9.68
N SER A 104 18.10 17.51 -8.79
CA SER A 104 19.56 17.48 -8.68
C SER A 104 20.13 16.14 -8.18
N TRP A 105 19.26 15.27 -7.68
CA TRP A 105 19.58 13.89 -7.28
C TRP A 105 19.52 12.89 -8.45
N SER A 106 19.18 13.35 -9.65
CA SER A 106 19.22 12.50 -10.86
C SER A 106 20.62 11.90 -11.08
N GLY A 107 20.68 10.58 -11.22
CA GLY A 107 21.92 9.83 -11.39
C GLY A 107 22.67 9.50 -10.09
N PHE A 108 22.08 9.75 -8.93
CA PHE A 108 22.50 9.11 -7.69
C PHE A 108 22.26 7.59 -7.78
N THR A 109 23.22 6.80 -7.31
CA THR A 109 23.19 5.33 -7.43
C THR A 109 23.41 4.63 -6.08
N GLY A 110 23.41 5.39 -4.98
CA GLY A 110 23.41 4.80 -3.62
C GLY A 110 21.99 4.67 -3.11
N SER A 111 21.82 4.21 -1.87
CA SER A 111 20.52 4.31 -1.19
C SER A 111 20.35 5.65 -0.49
N LEU A 112 19.11 6.11 -0.37
CA LEU A 112 18.74 7.26 0.44
C LEU A 112 17.71 6.82 1.49
N THR A 113 17.99 7.09 2.75
CA THR A 113 17.09 6.80 3.86
C THR A 113 16.75 8.07 4.62
N PHE A 114 15.48 8.26 4.97
CA PHE A 114 15.04 9.26 5.94
C PHE A 114 14.37 8.56 7.13
N ASN A 115 14.91 8.78 8.32
CA ASN A 115 14.31 8.34 9.57
C ASN A 115 13.68 9.56 10.26
N GLY A 116 12.36 9.66 10.32
CA GLY A 116 11.63 10.72 11.01
C GLY A 116 11.87 10.69 12.52
N ASN A 117 11.72 9.51 13.12
CA ASN A 117 11.75 9.20 14.56
C ASN A 117 10.47 9.59 15.29
N GLY A 118 10.19 10.87 15.51
CA GLY A 118 8.98 11.22 16.24
C GLY A 118 8.47 12.61 15.91
N GLY A 119 7.15 12.78 15.99
CA GLY A 119 6.50 14.00 15.52
C GLY A 119 6.19 13.89 14.03
N ASN A 120 5.34 14.77 13.52
CA ASN A 120 4.79 14.63 12.17
C ASN A 120 5.84 14.97 11.09
N ASP A 121 6.43 13.96 10.50
CA ASP A 121 7.53 14.04 9.55
C ASP A 121 7.06 13.95 8.10
N GLN A 122 7.84 14.55 7.20
CA GLN A 122 7.48 14.58 5.78
C GLN A 122 8.67 14.37 4.84
N LEU A 123 8.52 13.43 3.91
CA LEU A 123 9.41 13.27 2.75
C LEU A 123 8.65 13.51 1.44
N ASP A 124 9.21 14.37 0.59
CA ASP A 124 8.74 14.61 -0.77
C ASP A 124 9.85 14.28 -1.78
N ALA A 125 9.72 13.13 -2.43
CA ALA A 125 10.65 12.52 -3.38
C ALA A 125 10.13 12.51 -4.84
N ARG A 126 8.93 13.02 -5.11
CA ARG A 126 8.24 13.04 -6.43
C ARG A 126 9.02 13.57 -7.65
N THR A 127 10.19 14.17 -7.45
CA THR A 127 11.00 14.69 -8.57
C THR A 127 12.29 13.91 -8.79
N VAL A 128 12.48 12.81 -8.06
CA VAL A 128 13.62 11.91 -8.21
C VAL A 128 13.15 10.55 -8.71
N SER A 129 14.07 9.84 -9.37
CA SER A 129 13.83 8.52 -9.97
C SER A 129 14.67 7.43 -9.28
N LEU A 130 15.02 7.66 -8.01
CA LEU A 130 15.83 6.75 -7.22
C LEU A 130 14.94 6.22 -6.11
N GLY A 131 15.04 4.93 -5.82
CA GLY A 131 14.36 4.34 -4.68
C GLY A 131 14.82 4.97 -3.37
N VAL A 132 13.87 5.38 -2.55
CA VAL A 132 14.06 5.98 -1.23
C VAL A 132 13.46 5.10 -0.14
N THR A 133 14.15 5.05 1.00
CA THR A 133 13.63 4.44 2.22
C THR A 133 13.10 5.51 3.17
N PHE A 134 11.86 5.40 3.60
CA PHE A 134 11.25 6.26 4.60
C PHE A 134 10.87 5.46 5.85
N ASN A 135 11.35 5.89 7.02
CA ASN A 135 10.90 5.36 8.30
C ASN A 135 10.28 6.54 9.07
N GLY A 136 8.96 6.62 9.16
CA GLY A 136 8.23 7.70 9.83
C GLY A 136 8.54 7.74 11.32
N GLY A 137 8.13 6.71 12.04
CA GLY A 137 8.40 6.54 13.46
C GLY A 137 7.15 6.76 14.29
N ASP A 138 7.20 7.64 15.29
CA ASP A 138 6.04 7.99 16.10
C ASP A 138 5.31 9.22 15.51
N ALA A 139 3.98 9.24 15.60
CA ALA A 139 3.06 10.29 15.13
C ALA A 139 2.73 10.21 13.63
N ASN A 140 2.02 11.23 13.13
CA ASN A 140 1.37 11.18 11.83
C ASN A 140 2.30 11.72 10.74
N ASP A 141 2.72 10.85 9.85
CA ASP A 141 3.77 11.11 8.88
C ASP A 141 3.26 11.14 7.44
N THR A 142 4.07 11.70 6.55
CA THR A 142 3.71 11.83 5.14
C THR A 142 4.89 11.50 4.24
N PHE A 143 4.69 10.51 3.37
CA PHE A 143 5.62 10.14 2.32
C PHE A 143 4.99 10.37 0.94
N LEU A 144 5.74 11.01 0.06
CA LEU A 144 5.40 11.16 -1.36
C LEU A 144 6.59 10.70 -2.19
N GLY A 145 6.52 9.47 -2.68
CA GLY A 145 7.55 8.76 -3.42
C GLY A 145 7.83 9.31 -4.81
N GLY A 146 8.81 8.67 -5.46
CA GLY A 146 9.40 9.09 -6.72
C GLY A 146 8.87 8.34 -7.93
N SER A 147 9.77 8.02 -8.85
CA SER A 147 9.49 7.12 -9.98
C SER A 147 10.35 5.85 -9.89
N GLY A 148 10.72 5.43 -8.70
CA GLY A 148 11.60 4.30 -8.49
C GLY A 148 11.27 3.63 -7.18
N ASP A 149 11.61 2.34 -7.11
CA ASP A 149 11.21 1.40 -6.08
C ASP A 149 11.53 1.89 -4.65
N ASP A 150 10.51 2.39 -3.98
CA ASP A 150 10.53 3.00 -2.67
C ASP A 150 10.19 1.97 -1.57
N THR A 151 10.67 2.20 -0.36
CA THR A 151 10.36 1.36 0.79
C THR A 151 9.96 2.24 1.96
N THR A 152 8.79 2.00 2.55
CA THR A 152 8.27 2.85 3.61
C THR A 152 7.80 2.04 4.81
N ASN A 153 7.97 2.63 5.99
CA ASN A 153 7.37 2.18 7.24
C ASN A 153 6.86 3.45 7.94
N GLY A 154 5.53 3.61 8.02
CA GLY A 154 4.86 4.73 8.69
C GLY A 154 5.18 4.72 10.18
N GLY A 155 4.88 3.62 10.85
CA GLY A 155 5.23 3.38 12.24
C GLY A 155 4.00 3.41 13.14
N ILE A 156 3.93 4.36 14.07
CA ILE A 156 2.76 4.56 14.93
C ILE A 156 2.15 5.90 14.56
N GLY A 157 0.90 5.98 14.16
CA GLY A 157 0.35 7.27 13.80
C GLY A 157 -0.93 7.21 13.01
N LEU A 158 -1.12 8.24 12.18
CA LEU A 158 -2.08 8.24 11.08
C LEU A 158 -1.28 8.69 9.88
N ASP A 159 -0.76 7.74 9.13
CA ASP A 159 0.25 7.97 8.12
C ASP A 159 -0.37 8.10 6.73
N SER A 160 0.28 8.86 5.87
CA SER A 160 -0.10 9.02 4.47
C SER A 160 1.10 8.74 3.58
N LEU A 161 1.08 7.57 2.96
CA LEU A 161 2.19 7.01 2.20
C LEU A 161 1.75 6.86 0.74
N SER A 162 2.52 7.42 -0.18
CA SER A 162 2.27 7.29 -1.62
C SER A 162 3.55 6.91 -2.34
N GLY A 163 3.55 5.79 -3.06
CA GLY A 163 4.66 5.29 -3.88
C GLY A 163 4.87 6.14 -5.14
N ASN A 164 3.79 6.34 -5.91
CA ASN A 164 3.78 6.90 -7.27
C ASN A 164 4.27 5.86 -8.29
N ASP A 165 5.28 6.14 -9.13
CA ASP A 165 5.72 5.12 -10.09
C ASP A 165 6.84 4.28 -9.47
N GLY A 166 6.90 2.99 -9.79
CA GLY A 166 7.93 2.08 -9.28
C GLY A 166 7.28 0.84 -8.68
N ASN A 167 8.10 -0.14 -8.30
CA ASN A 167 7.60 -1.27 -7.51
C ASN A 167 7.89 -0.97 -6.04
N ASP A 168 6.91 -0.44 -5.35
CA ASP A 168 7.03 0.14 -4.02
C ASP A 168 6.60 -0.86 -2.93
N SER A 169 7.21 -0.73 -1.75
CA SER A 169 6.82 -1.48 -0.56
C SER A 169 6.40 -0.51 0.54
N LEU A 170 5.11 -0.48 0.85
CA LEU A 170 4.51 0.45 1.78
C LEU A 170 3.93 -0.27 3.00
N THR A 171 4.36 0.12 4.20
CA THR A 171 3.80 -0.38 5.47
C THR A 171 3.30 0.79 6.31
N GLY A 172 2.02 0.77 6.70
CA GLY A 172 1.38 1.76 7.58
C GLY A 172 1.88 1.61 9.01
N GLY A 173 1.50 0.51 9.67
CA GLY A 173 1.91 0.17 11.03
C GLY A 173 0.74 0.28 12.00
N ASP A 174 0.96 0.80 13.21
CA ASP A 174 -0.12 1.06 14.14
C ASP A 174 -0.80 2.38 13.77
N GLY A 175 -2.05 2.38 13.33
CA GLY A 175 -2.70 3.61 12.89
C GLY A 175 -3.99 3.43 12.14
N ASN A 176 -4.54 4.54 11.66
CA ASN A 176 -5.55 4.50 10.61
C ASN A 176 -4.92 5.21 9.42
N ASP A 177 -4.25 4.44 8.59
CA ASP A 177 -3.29 4.89 7.61
C ASP A 177 -3.90 4.94 6.22
N LYS A 178 -3.19 5.65 5.34
CA LYS A 178 -3.53 5.76 3.92
C LYS A 178 -2.34 5.42 3.08
N LEU A 179 -2.45 4.34 2.33
CA LEU A 179 -1.41 3.83 1.44
C LEU A 179 -1.93 3.89 0.00
N PHE A 180 -1.10 4.40 -0.90
CA PHE A 180 -1.36 4.43 -2.33
C PHE A 180 -0.10 3.97 -3.06
N GLY A 181 -0.17 2.82 -3.73
CA GLY A 181 0.94 2.26 -4.50
C GLY A 181 1.29 3.18 -5.67
N GLY A 182 0.44 3.16 -6.70
CA GLY A 182 0.51 4.05 -7.83
C GLY A 182 0.63 3.28 -9.13
N ALA A 183 1.81 3.19 -9.72
CA ALA A 183 2.02 2.45 -10.96
C ALA A 183 3.24 1.56 -10.83
N GLY A 184 3.08 0.28 -11.18
CA GLY A 184 4.06 -0.76 -10.96
C GLY A 184 3.56 -1.72 -9.87
N GLY A 185 4.07 -2.96 -9.88
CA GLY A 185 3.60 -3.97 -8.94
C GLY A 185 4.10 -3.72 -7.52
N ASP A 186 3.19 -3.27 -6.67
CA ASP A 186 3.40 -2.76 -5.32
C ASP A 186 3.02 -3.77 -4.24
N ILE A 187 3.58 -3.57 -3.04
CA ILE A 187 3.23 -4.34 -1.84
C ILE A 187 2.82 -3.37 -0.73
N LEU A 188 1.56 -3.44 -0.30
CA LEU A 188 0.96 -2.57 0.70
C LEU A 188 0.49 -3.38 1.93
N SER A 189 0.84 -2.92 3.13
CA SER A 189 0.38 -3.49 4.41
C SER A 189 -0.13 -2.37 5.33
N GLY A 190 -1.40 -2.43 5.73
CA GLY A 190 -1.99 -1.51 6.72
C GLY A 190 -1.47 -1.79 8.13
N ASP A 191 -1.42 -3.08 8.50
CA ASP A 191 -1.08 -3.62 9.81
C ASP A 191 -2.20 -3.43 10.84
N ALA A 192 -2.14 -2.46 11.75
CA ALA A 192 -3.07 -2.40 12.87
C ALA A 192 -3.90 -1.11 12.88
N GLY A 193 -5.21 -1.24 12.68
CA GLY A 193 -6.20 -0.19 12.82
C GLY A 193 -7.04 -0.08 11.55
N THR A 194 -7.74 1.03 11.34
CA THR A 194 -8.67 1.12 10.18
C THR A 194 -8.00 1.86 9.04
N ASP A 195 -7.51 1.09 8.08
CA ASP A 195 -6.64 1.54 7.01
C ASP A 195 -7.38 1.69 5.67
N SER A 196 -6.77 2.47 4.79
CA SER A 196 -7.23 2.65 3.41
C SER A 196 -6.07 2.44 2.45
N LEU A 197 -6.16 1.37 1.67
CA LEU A 197 -5.13 0.93 0.72
C LEU A 197 -5.69 1.01 -0.71
N SER A 198 -4.88 1.48 -1.65
CA SER A 198 -5.15 1.40 -3.09
C SER A 198 -3.86 1.02 -3.82
N GLY A 199 -3.94 -0.04 -4.62
CA GLY A 199 -2.82 -0.58 -5.41
C GLY A 199 -2.46 0.37 -6.53
N GLY A 200 -3.32 0.46 -7.54
CA GLY A 200 -3.19 1.40 -8.63
C GLY A 200 -3.15 0.73 -10.00
N GLU A 201 -2.06 0.91 -10.74
CA GLU A 201 -1.84 0.25 -12.03
C GLU A 201 -0.84 -0.90 -11.86
N ASP A 202 -1.06 -2.01 -12.59
CA ASP A 202 -0.28 -3.26 -12.58
C ASP A 202 -0.61 -4.16 -11.36
N ASP A 203 -0.07 -5.39 -11.36
CA ASP A 203 -0.42 -6.42 -10.38
C ASP A 203 0.13 -6.12 -8.97
N ASP A 204 -0.76 -5.84 -8.01
CA ASP A 204 -0.44 -5.44 -6.65
C ASP A 204 -0.74 -6.50 -5.58
N SER A 205 -0.10 -6.36 -4.42
CA SER A 205 -0.39 -7.16 -3.23
C SER A 205 -0.74 -6.29 -2.03
N LEU A 206 -1.98 -6.42 -1.54
CA LEU A 206 -2.54 -5.59 -0.47
C LEU A 206 -2.94 -6.46 0.74
N SER A 207 -2.58 -6.02 1.95
CA SER A 207 -3.01 -6.60 3.22
C SER A 207 -3.53 -5.52 4.16
N GLY A 208 -4.78 -5.64 4.62
CA GLY A 208 -5.41 -4.71 5.56
C GLY A 208 -4.82 -4.88 6.95
N GLY A 209 -5.07 -6.05 7.56
CA GLY A 209 -4.50 -6.44 8.84
C GLY A 209 -5.54 -6.58 9.93
N ASP A 210 -5.38 -5.88 11.05
CA ASP A 210 -6.32 -5.88 12.16
C ASP A 210 -7.30 -4.70 12.05
N ALA A 211 -8.57 -4.92 12.41
CA ALA A 211 -9.69 -3.98 12.36
C ALA A 211 -10.28 -3.81 10.95
N ASN A 212 -11.20 -2.85 10.79
CA ASN A 212 -12.03 -2.75 9.60
C ASN A 212 -11.33 -1.89 8.55
N ASP A 213 -10.97 -2.47 7.43
CA ASP A 213 -10.16 -1.82 6.39
C ASP A 213 -10.95 -1.54 5.11
N THR A 214 -10.37 -0.69 4.25
CA THR A 214 -10.87 -0.45 2.89
C THR A 214 -9.73 -0.63 1.88
N LEU A 215 -9.86 -1.61 1.00
CA LEU A 215 -8.84 -2.02 0.06
C LEU A 215 -9.38 -1.95 -1.37
N THR A 216 -8.58 -1.47 -2.30
CA THR A 216 -8.91 -1.40 -3.73
C THR A 216 -7.69 -1.78 -4.55
N GLY A 217 -7.81 -2.78 -5.41
CA GLY A 217 -6.72 -3.18 -6.33
C GLY A 217 -6.51 -2.16 -7.43
N ASP A 218 -7.62 -1.69 -8.02
CA ASP A 218 -7.73 -0.79 -9.17
C ASP A 218 -7.54 -1.50 -10.51
N ALA A 219 -6.36 -1.54 -11.13
CA ALA A 219 -6.18 -2.19 -12.43
C ALA A 219 -4.95 -3.09 -12.44
N GLY A 220 -5.12 -4.36 -12.78
CA GLY A 220 -4.07 -5.37 -12.68
C GLY A 220 -4.66 -6.64 -12.10
N ASN A 221 -3.88 -7.73 -12.12
CA ASN A 221 -4.31 -8.94 -11.45
C ASN A 221 -3.86 -8.89 -9.99
N ASP A 222 -4.73 -8.38 -9.11
CA ASP A 222 -4.36 -8.05 -7.74
C ASP A 222 -4.57 -9.20 -6.77
N THR A 223 -3.76 -9.22 -5.70
CA THR A 223 -3.98 -10.11 -4.56
C THR A 223 -4.28 -9.29 -3.31
N ILE A 224 -5.52 -9.37 -2.82
CA ILE A 224 -6.01 -8.54 -1.72
C ILE A 224 -6.47 -9.40 -0.55
N THR A 225 -5.98 -9.08 0.64
CA THR A 225 -6.35 -9.73 1.89
C THR A 225 -6.88 -8.70 2.88
N GLY A 226 -8.13 -8.83 3.33
CA GLY A 226 -8.74 -7.98 4.37
C GLY A 226 -8.07 -8.19 5.72
N GLY A 227 -8.28 -9.36 6.32
CA GLY A 227 -7.62 -9.74 7.57
C GLY A 227 -8.63 -10.00 8.67
N ALA A 228 -8.53 -9.28 9.79
CA ALA A 228 -9.45 -9.44 10.91
C ALA A 228 -10.28 -8.18 11.06
N GLY A 229 -11.56 -8.20 10.70
CA GLY A 229 -12.32 -6.96 10.66
C GLY A 229 -13.67 -7.15 10.00
N ALA A 230 -14.34 -6.04 9.72
CA ALA A 230 -15.39 -6.06 8.72
C ALA A 230 -14.90 -5.16 7.60
N ASP A 231 -14.31 -5.79 6.60
CA ASP A 231 -13.51 -5.15 5.57
C ASP A 231 -14.34 -4.85 4.33
N ILE A 232 -13.90 -3.85 3.58
CA ILE A 232 -14.46 -3.51 2.27
C ILE A 232 -13.35 -3.71 1.25
N ILE A 233 -13.54 -4.68 0.35
CA ILE A 233 -12.57 -5.05 -0.67
C ILE A 233 -13.20 -4.83 -2.05
N ASN A 234 -12.47 -4.16 -2.92
CA ASN A 234 -12.78 -4.05 -4.35
C ASN A 234 -11.55 -4.54 -5.13
N GLY A 235 -11.71 -5.55 -5.99
CA GLY A 235 -10.63 -6.00 -6.87
C GLY A 235 -10.32 -4.93 -7.90
N GLY A 236 -11.22 -4.73 -8.85
CA GLY A 236 -11.15 -3.62 -9.80
C GLY A 236 -11.35 -4.08 -11.23
N ASP A 237 -10.36 -3.87 -12.07
CA ASP A 237 -10.27 -4.36 -13.44
C ASP A 237 -9.22 -5.48 -13.52
N ASP A 238 -9.50 -6.50 -14.35
CA ASP A 238 -8.68 -7.70 -14.58
C ASP A 238 -8.86 -8.79 -13.50
N ASP A 239 -8.15 -9.92 -13.60
CA ASP A 239 -8.50 -11.14 -12.85
C ASP A 239 -7.89 -11.11 -11.43
N ASP A 240 -8.73 -10.92 -10.41
CA ASP A 240 -8.29 -10.69 -9.02
C ASP A 240 -8.40 -11.91 -8.10
N LEU A 241 -7.59 -11.89 -7.04
CA LEU A 241 -7.63 -12.86 -5.95
C LEU A 241 -7.91 -12.17 -4.60
N LEU A 242 -9.12 -12.38 -4.06
CA LEU A 242 -9.66 -11.61 -2.94
C LEU A 242 -10.00 -12.51 -1.74
N PHE A 243 -9.48 -12.15 -0.56
CA PHE A 243 -9.73 -12.85 0.70
C PHE A 243 -10.25 -11.91 1.78
N GLY A 244 -11.44 -12.17 2.33
CA GLY A 244 -11.96 -11.44 3.50
C GLY A 244 -11.25 -11.86 4.78
N ASN A 245 -11.16 -13.18 5.00
CA ASN A 245 -10.73 -13.84 6.23
C ASN A 245 -11.75 -13.72 7.36
N ALA A 246 -11.49 -12.97 8.42
CA ALA A 246 -12.28 -13.07 9.64
C ALA A 246 -13.14 -11.82 9.85
N GLY A 247 -14.45 -12.02 9.87
CA GLY A 247 -15.46 -11.04 10.23
C GLY A 247 -16.43 -10.81 9.09
N ASN A 248 -17.28 -9.77 9.16
CA ASN A 248 -18.37 -9.66 8.17
C ASN A 248 -17.92 -8.74 7.02
N ASP A 249 -17.40 -9.35 5.96
CA ASP A 249 -16.72 -8.64 4.89
C ASP A 249 -17.66 -8.32 3.73
N ALA A 250 -17.31 -7.26 2.99
CA ALA A 250 -17.98 -6.86 1.76
C ALA A 250 -16.96 -6.85 0.62
N ILE A 251 -17.05 -7.83 -0.28
CA ILE A 251 -16.10 -8.05 -1.36
C ILE A 251 -16.81 -7.91 -2.72
N ASP A 252 -16.25 -7.08 -3.60
CA ASP A 252 -16.69 -6.90 -4.99
C ASP A 252 -15.50 -7.15 -5.92
N GLY A 253 -15.54 -8.23 -6.70
CA GLY A 253 -14.50 -8.62 -7.67
C GLY A 253 -14.23 -7.51 -8.68
N GLY A 254 -15.24 -7.22 -9.51
CA GLY A 254 -15.21 -6.07 -10.40
C GLY A 254 -15.36 -6.47 -11.85
N ARG A 255 -14.31 -6.33 -12.66
CA ARG A 255 -14.28 -6.88 -14.01
C ARG A 255 -13.15 -7.87 -14.09
N GLY A 256 -13.35 -8.99 -14.74
CA GLY A 256 -12.33 -10.03 -14.82
C GLY A 256 -12.90 -11.32 -14.27
N ASP A 257 -12.19 -12.42 -14.48
CA ASP A 257 -12.58 -13.71 -13.93
C ASP A 257 -11.99 -13.80 -12.50
N ASP A 258 -12.77 -13.39 -11.50
CA ASP A 258 -12.28 -13.19 -10.13
C ASP A 258 -12.37 -14.45 -9.25
N VAL A 259 -11.48 -14.56 -8.28
CA VAL A 259 -11.54 -15.57 -7.22
C VAL A 259 -11.74 -14.91 -5.86
N ILE A 260 -12.89 -15.19 -5.24
CA ILE A 260 -13.32 -14.57 -3.99
C ILE A 260 -13.52 -15.63 -2.91
N ASP A 261 -12.87 -15.44 -1.77
CA ASP A 261 -13.05 -16.23 -0.54
C ASP A 261 -13.45 -15.30 0.62
N GLY A 262 -14.67 -15.46 1.14
CA GLY A 262 -15.20 -14.66 2.26
C GLY A 262 -14.47 -14.98 3.56
N GLY A 263 -14.63 -16.22 4.04
CA GLY A 263 -13.87 -16.74 5.17
C GLY A 263 -14.77 -17.12 6.35
N ASP A 264 -14.52 -16.54 7.52
CA ASP A 264 -15.31 -16.75 8.72
C ASP A 264 -16.27 -15.57 8.95
N ASP A 265 -17.47 -15.85 9.47
CA ASP A 265 -18.57 -14.91 9.74
C ASP A 265 -19.44 -14.64 8.51
N ASN A 266 -20.31 -13.61 8.51
CA ASN A 266 -21.36 -13.48 7.49
C ASN A 266 -20.95 -12.45 6.44
N ASP A 267 -20.66 -12.92 5.24
CA ASP A 267 -20.07 -12.11 4.19
C ASP A 267 -21.06 -11.69 3.11
N SER A 268 -20.72 -10.60 2.41
CA SER A 268 -21.40 -10.12 1.22
C SER A 268 -20.42 -10.11 0.05
N LEU A 269 -20.53 -11.12 -0.82
CA LEU A 269 -19.59 -11.39 -1.89
C LEU A 269 -20.25 -11.18 -3.26
N LYS A 270 -19.58 -10.48 -4.15
CA LYS A 270 -20.06 -10.17 -5.50
C LYS A 270 -18.94 -10.33 -6.52
N GLY A 271 -19.14 -11.16 -7.53
CA GLY A 271 -18.19 -11.36 -8.63
C GLY A 271 -18.17 -10.18 -9.59
N SER A 272 -19.36 -9.82 -10.11
CA SER A 272 -19.62 -8.74 -11.08
C SER A 272 -19.53 -9.15 -12.54
N ASP A 273 -18.54 -8.66 -13.31
CA ASP A 273 -18.45 -8.91 -14.76
C ASP A 273 -17.30 -9.91 -15.02
N GLY A 274 -17.60 -11.14 -15.40
CA GLY A 274 -16.58 -12.17 -15.67
C GLY A 274 -17.08 -13.55 -15.25
N ASP A 275 -16.31 -14.61 -15.56
CA ASP A 275 -16.62 -15.96 -15.09
C ASP A 275 -15.99 -16.16 -13.69
N ASP A 276 -16.74 -15.84 -12.63
CA ASP A 276 -16.20 -15.71 -11.27
C ASP A 276 -16.26 -17.02 -10.45
N ALA A 277 -15.33 -17.19 -9.50
CA ALA A 277 -15.34 -18.26 -8.51
C ALA A 277 -15.45 -17.70 -7.08
N ILE A 278 -16.60 -17.90 -6.43
CA ILE A 278 -16.93 -17.29 -5.14
C ILE A 278 -17.21 -18.36 -4.08
N ARG A 279 -16.59 -18.22 -2.91
CA ARG A 279 -16.77 -19.11 -1.75
C ARG A 279 -17.11 -18.32 -0.47
N GLY A 280 -18.23 -18.64 0.17
CA GLY A 280 -18.66 -18.04 1.45
C GLY A 280 -17.87 -18.55 2.67
N ASN A 281 -17.61 -19.86 2.72
CA ASN A 281 -16.99 -20.56 3.87
C ASN A 281 -17.92 -20.67 5.11
N ASN A 282 -17.57 -20.11 6.27
CA ASN A 282 -18.31 -20.33 7.52
C ASN A 282 -19.17 -19.11 7.81
N GLY A 283 -20.50 -19.19 7.67
CA GLY A 283 -21.26 -17.95 7.76
C GLY A 283 -22.75 -18.08 7.58
N ASN A 284 -23.39 -16.98 7.25
CA ASN A 284 -24.68 -16.99 6.54
C ASN A 284 -24.50 -15.95 5.44
N ASP A 285 -23.95 -16.40 4.33
CA ASP A 285 -23.31 -15.52 3.37
C ASP A 285 -24.28 -15.12 2.27
N THR A 286 -24.05 -13.97 1.67
CA THR A 286 -24.77 -13.50 0.49
C THR A 286 -23.80 -13.43 -0.67
N LEU A 287 -24.02 -14.30 -1.67
CA LEU A 287 -23.18 -14.41 -2.85
C LEU A 287 -23.98 -14.00 -4.09
N SER A 288 -23.36 -13.20 -4.97
CA SER A 288 -23.87 -12.83 -6.28
C SER A 288 -22.79 -13.06 -7.33
N GLY A 289 -23.06 -13.87 -8.36
CA GLY A 289 -22.15 -14.08 -9.49
C GLY A 289 -22.07 -12.80 -10.33
N GLY A 290 -23.11 -12.55 -11.13
CA GLY A 290 -23.23 -11.30 -11.86
C GLY A 290 -23.46 -11.58 -13.35
N ILE A 291 -22.55 -11.11 -14.20
CA ILE A 291 -22.56 -11.38 -15.63
C ILE A 291 -21.40 -12.33 -15.92
N GLY A 292 -21.72 -13.54 -16.35
CA GLY A 292 -20.73 -14.56 -16.66
C GLY A 292 -21.23 -15.94 -16.28
N ASN A 293 -20.39 -16.95 -16.40
CA ASN A 293 -20.70 -18.30 -15.98
C ASN A 293 -20.03 -18.56 -14.64
N ASP A 294 -20.75 -18.28 -13.57
CA ASP A 294 -20.15 -18.17 -12.25
C ASP A 294 -20.21 -19.49 -11.48
N LEU A 295 -19.30 -19.64 -10.53
CA LEU A 295 -19.27 -20.74 -9.57
C LEU A 295 -19.42 -20.19 -8.15
N LEU A 296 -20.55 -20.46 -7.52
CA LEU A 296 -20.88 -19.98 -6.18
C LEU A 296 -20.96 -21.14 -5.21
N THR A 297 -20.19 -21.09 -4.11
CA THR A 297 -20.18 -22.10 -3.05
C THR A 297 -20.46 -21.47 -1.68
N GLY A 298 -21.62 -21.74 -1.09
CA GLY A 298 -22.01 -21.26 0.25
C GLY A 298 -21.19 -21.89 1.37
N SER A 299 -20.92 -23.20 1.28
CA SER A 299 -20.19 -24.00 2.27
C SER A 299 -20.98 -24.28 3.55
N ALA A 300 -20.72 -23.61 4.67
CA ALA A 300 -21.36 -23.92 5.94
C ALA A 300 -22.17 -22.72 6.42
N GLY A 301 -23.49 -22.83 6.46
CA GLY A 301 -24.28 -21.65 6.77
C GLY A 301 -25.76 -21.77 6.55
N ASN A 302 -26.43 -20.65 6.39
CA ASN A 302 -27.71 -20.59 5.68
C ASN A 302 -27.54 -19.47 4.67
N ASP A 303 -27.12 -19.85 3.47
CA ASP A 303 -26.54 -18.91 2.54
C ASP A 303 -27.56 -18.48 1.49
N SER A 304 -27.31 -17.35 0.85
CA SER A 304 -28.12 -16.82 -0.23
C SER A 304 -27.24 -16.66 -1.46
N LEU A 305 -27.37 -17.57 -2.42
CA LEU A 305 -26.59 -17.58 -3.66
C LEU A 305 -27.46 -17.15 -4.83
N LYS A 306 -26.94 -16.22 -5.63
CA LYS A 306 -27.59 -15.70 -6.83
C LYS A 306 -26.62 -15.74 -8.01
N GLY A 307 -26.91 -16.56 -9.03
CA GLY A 307 -26.08 -16.66 -10.24
C GLY A 307 -26.15 -15.40 -11.11
N ASP A 308 -27.37 -14.86 -11.27
CA ASP A 308 -27.69 -13.72 -12.13
C ASP A 308 -27.75 -14.05 -13.63
N ALA A 309 -26.77 -13.65 -14.43
CA ALA A 309 -26.84 -13.71 -15.90
C ALA A 309 -25.69 -14.53 -16.48
N GLY A 310 -26.03 -15.69 -17.04
CA GLY A 310 -25.11 -16.62 -17.67
C GLY A 310 -25.44 -18.04 -17.24
N ILE A 311 -24.52 -18.98 -17.41
CA ILE A 311 -24.76 -20.38 -17.02
C ILE A 311 -23.99 -20.66 -15.74
N ASP A 312 -24.70 -20.59 -14.61
CA ASP A 312 -24.04 -20.59 -13.31
C ASP A 312 -24.04 -21.97 -12.67
N THR A 313 -23.10 -22.19 -11.76
CA THR A 313 -23.05 -23.37 -10.90
C THR A 313 -23.17 -22.93 -9.44
N LEU A 314 -24.27 -23.30 -8.79
CA LEU A 314 -24.55 -22.95 -7.39
C LEU A 314 -24.48 -24.19 -6.50
N LEU A 315 -23.67 -24.11 -5.43
CA LEU A 315 -23.50 -25.12 -4.39
C LEU A 315 -23.82 -24.48 -3.03
N GLY A 316 -24.98 -24.78 -2.44
CA GLY A 316 -25.29 -24.32 -1.07
C GLY A 316 -24.47 -25.03 0.00
N ASP A 317 -24.19 -26.32 -0.23
CA ASP A 317 -23.57 -27.24 0.74
C ASP A 317 -24.38 -27.37 2.04
N ALA A 318 -23.77 -27.17 3.21
CA ALA A 318 -24.36 -27.51 4.50
C ALA A 318 -25.17 -26.34 5.05
N GLY A 319 -26.50 -26.47 5.07
CA GLY A 319 -27.28 -25.32 5.53
C GLY A 319 -28.79 -25.42 5.36
N ASN A 320 -29.44 -24.26 5.34
CA ASN A 320 -30.72 -24.13 4.67
C ASN A 320 -30.59 -22.95 3.71
N ASP A 321 -30.22 -23.25 2.48
CA ASP A 321 -29.72 -22.21 1.59
C ASP A 321 -30.83 -21.73 0.67
N THR A 322 -30.67 -20.53 0.13
CA THR A 322 -31.51 -19.98 -0.93
C THR A 322 -30.67 -19.89 -2.19
N LEU A 323 -31.05 -20.64 -3.22
CA LEU A 323 -30.32 -20.74 -4.48
C LEU A 323 -31.19 -20.20 -5.61
N ASP A 324 -30.74 -19.14 -6.27
CA ASP A 324 -31.40 -18.49 -7.41
C ASP A 324 -30.44 -18.38 -8.59
N GLY A 325 -30.54 -19.27 -9.56
CA GLY A 325 -29.69 -19.26 -10.76
C GLY A 325 -29.95 -18.05 -11.66
N GLY A 326 -31.16 -17.47 -11.65
CA GLY A 326 -31.52 -16.35 -12.51
C GLY A 326 -32.37 -16.75 -13.72
N LEU A 327 -32.08 -16.18 -14.89
CA LEU A 327 -32.93 -16.30 -16.10
C LEU A 327 -32.54 -17.46 -17.03
N ASP A 328 -31.32 -17.97 -16.88
CA ASP A 328 -30.67 -18.88 -17.81
C ASP A 328 -30.70 -20.32 -17.26
N ILE A 329 -29.99 -21.26 -17.89
CA ILE A 329 -30.02 -22.68 -17.50
C ILE A 329 -28.84 -22.93 -16.58
N ASP A 330 -29.12 -22.99 -15.28
CA ASP A 330 -28.08 -23.10 -14.26
C ASP A 330 -27.95 -24.53 -13.73
N ILE A 331 -26.79 -24.81 -13.14
CA ILE A 331 -26.48 -26.06 -12.46
C ILE A 331 -26.60 -25.81 -10.97
N ILE A 332 -27.54 -26.51 -10.33
CA ILE A 332 -27.68 -26.49 -8.88
C ILE A 332 -27.25 -27.84 -8.35
N ASN A 333 -26.10 -27.87 -7.68
CA ASN A 333 -25.50 -29.07 -7.13
C ASN A 333 -25.61 -29.07 -5.61
N GLY A 334 -25.76 -30.27 -5.05
CA GLY A 334 -25.68 -30.49 -3.62
C GLY A 334 -25.90 -31.96 -3.28
N VAL A 335 -25.45 -32.37 -2.11
CA VAL A 335 -25.68 -33.71 -1.60
C VAL A 335 -27.20 -33.89 -1.43
N LEU A 336 -27.78 -34.98 -1.95
CA LEU A 336 -29.24 -35.25 -1.94
C LEU A 336 -29.92 -35.09 -0.57
N THR A 337 -29.17 -35.10 0.54
CA THR A 337 -29.67 -34.88 1.89
C THR A 337 -29.87 -33.40 2.24
N ASP A 338 -29.11 -32.48 1.64
CA ASP A 338 -29.23 -31.04 1.88
C ASP A 338 -30.26 -30.36 0.99
N LEU A 339 -30.37 -30.74 -0.29
CA LEU A 339 -31.36 -30.15 -1.21
C LEU A 339 -32.82 -30.22 -0.74
N SER A 340 -33.12 -31.08 0.26
CA SER A 340 -34.45 -31.16 0.87
C SER A 340 -34.76 -30.03 1.86
N ARG A 341 -33.73 -29.30 2.31
CA ARG A 341 -33.78 -28.17 3.24
C ARG A 341 -33.67 -26.84 2.52
N ASP A 342 -33.03 -26.82 1.35
CA ASP A 342 -32.79 -25.62 0.58
C ASP A 342 -34.04 -25.12 -0.15
N THR A 343 -34.08 -23.81 -0.35
CA THR A 343 -35.05 -23.11 -1.18
C THR A 343 -34.43 -22.81 -2.53
N ILE A 344 -34.84 -23.55 -3.56
CA ILE A 344 -34.39 -23.32 -4.94
C ILE A 344 -35.42 -22.48 -5.69
N ASN A 345 -35.03 -21.26 -6.05
CA ASN A 345 -35.87 -20.28 -6.75
C ASN A 345 -35.59 -20.18 -8.26
N ASP A 346 -35.01 -21.21 -8.85
CA ASP A 346 -34.72 -21.28 -10.29
C ASP A 346 -35.73 -22.16 -11.06
N LEU A 347 -36.30 -21.60 -12.14
CA LEU A 347 -37.27 -22.25 -13.02
C LEU A 347 -36.64 -23.06 -14.16
N THR A 348 -35.35 -22.84 -14.47
CA THR A 348 -34.61 -23.38 -15.62
C THR A 348 -33.43 -24.28 -15.24
N LYS A 349 -33.39 -24.75 -13.99
CA LYS A 349 -32.31 -25.60 -13.44
C LYS A 349 -32.08 -26.97 -14.10
N VAL A 350 -30.81 -27.36 -14.08
CA VAL A 350 -30.31 -28.74 -14.10
C VAL A 350 -29.84 -29.09 -12.68
N ILE A 351 -30.41 -30.16 -12.11
CA ILE A 351 -29.89 -30.74 -10.86
C ILE A 351 -28.88 -31.81 -11.23
N ASP A 352 -27.59 -31.52 -11.05
CA ASP A 352 -26.51 -32.51 -11.09
C ASP A 352 -26.11 -32.86 -9.66
N THR A 353 -25.97 -34.14 -9.36
CA THR A 353 -25.55 -34.64 -8.02
C THR A 353 -24.24 -35.44 -8.11
N SER A 354 -23.59 -35.40 -9.27
CA SER A 354 -22.37 -36.14 -9.60
C SER A 354 -21.13 -35.27 -9.77
N PHE A 355 -21.32 -33.94 -9.78
CA PHE A 355 -20.24 -32.96 -9.84
C PHE A 355 -19.66 -32.72 -8.44
N ALA A 356 -18.33 -32.65 -8.34
CA ALA A 356 -17.63 -32.25 -7.14
C ALA A 356 -16.55 -31.25 -7.56
N PHE A 357 -16.66 -30.01 -7.08
CA PHE A 357 -15.67 -28.97 -7.30
C PHE A 357 -14.72 -28.94 -6.10
N ASP A 358 -13.43 -28.70 -6.37
CA ASP A 358 -12.40 -28.57 -5.34
C ASP A 358 -11.79 -27.17 -5.47
N PHE A 359 -12.35 -26.22 -4.72
CA PHE A 359 -11.90 -24.84 -4.76
C PHE A 359 -10.48 -24.72 -4.20
N ASP A 360 -10.10 -25.56 -3.23
CA ASP A 360 -8.72 -25.57 -2.72
C ASP A 360 -7.71 -25.96 -3.82
N ALA A 361 -8.10 -26.83 -4.76
CA ALA A 361 -7.30 -27.14 -5.93
C ALA A 361 -7.22 -25.98 -6.93
N LEU A 362 -8.30 -25.23 -7.15
CA LEU A 362 -8.29 -24.01 -7.97
C LEU A 362 -7.31 -22.97 -7.37
N LEU A 363 -7.45 -22.71 -6.06
CA LEU A 363 -6.62 -21.74 -5.35
C LEU A 363 -5.13 -22.13 -5.39
N ALA A 364 -4.82 -23.42 -5.30
CA ALA A 364 -3.45 -23.92 -5.35
C ALA A 364 -2.80 -23.82 -6.74
N ASP A 365 -3.57 -23.73 -7.82
CA ASP A 365 -3.04 -23.51 -9.17
C ASP A 365 -2.80 -22.01 -9.48
N LEU A 366 -3.39 -21.12 -8.67
CA LEU A 366 -3.30 -19.65 -8.81
C LEU A 366 -2.21 -19.01 -7.93
N MET A 367 -1.79 -19.68 -6.85
CA MET A 367 -0.69 -19.26 -5.94
C MET A 367 0.69 -19.85 -6.31
#